data_AF-A0AA41MZ04-F1
#
_entry.id   AF-A0AA41MZ04-F1
#
_cell.length_a   1.000
_cell.length_b   1.000
_cell.length_c   1.000
_cell.angle_alpha   90.00
_cell.angle_beta   90.00
_cell.angle_gamma   90.00
#
_symmetry.space_group_name_H-M   'P 1'
#
loop_
_entity.id
_entity.type
_entity.pdbx_description
1 polymer ?
#
loop_
_entity_poly.entity_id
_entity_poly.type
_entity_poly.pdbx_seq_one_letter_code
_entity_poly.pdbx_strand_id
1 'polypeptide(L)'
;MRIFGIRPGTGLVSMMRTLLLLLWFAARGSALYFHIGETEKKCFIEEIPDETMVIGNYRTQLYDKQREEYQPATPGLGMFVEVKDPEDKVILARQYGSEGRFTFTSHTPGEHQICLHSNSTKFSLFAGGMLRVHLDIQVGEHANDYAEIAAKDKLSELQLRVRQLVEQVEQIQKEQNYQRWREERFRQTSESTNQRVLWWSILQTLILVAIGVWQMRHLKSFFEAKKLRKPPPPPQDNGGSRLLPSGLPRKCSVFHLFVACLLLGFFSLLWLQLSCSGDVARAARGQGQETPGPSRACPPEMPPEHWEEDASWGPHRLAVLVPFRERFEELLVFVPHMHRFLSRKKIQHHIYVLNQVDHFRFNRAALINVGFLESSNSTDYIAMHDVDLLPLNEDLDYGFPEAGPFHVASPELHPLYHYKTYVGGILLLSKQHYQLCNGMSNRFWGWGREDDEFYRRIKGAGLQLFRPSGITTGYKTFHHLHDPAWRKRDQKRIAAQKQEQFKVDREGGLNTVKYHVDSRTALSVGGAPCTVLNIMLDCDKTATPWCTFG
;
A
#
# COMPACT_ATOMS: atom_id res chain seq x y z
N MET A 1 45.06 -0.56 51.61
CA MET A 1 46.06 -0.26 50.55
C MET A 1 46.39 -1.56 49.82
N ARG A 2 45.79 -1.80 48.64
CA ARG A 2 46.26 -2.83 47.68
C ARG A 2 46.00 -2.30 46.28
N ILE A 3 47.11 -2.09 45.58
CA ILE A 3 47.23 -1.66 44.18
C ILE A 3 47.12 -2.92 43.31
N PHE A 4 46.35 -2.87 42.22
CA PHE A 4 46.46 -3.85 41.14
C PHE A 4 46.67 -3.14 39.81
N GLY A 5 47.78 -3.49 39.16
CA GLY A 5 48.27 -2.91 37.92
C GLY A 5 47.60 -3.47 36.66
N ILE A 6 47.65 -2.67 35.60
CA ILE A 6 47.12 -2.96 34.26
C ILE A 6 48.27 -3.48 33.38
N ARG A 7 48.04 -4.58 32.64
CA ARG A 7 48.95 -5.07 31.58
C ARG A 7 48.50 -4.53 30.21
N PRO A 8 49.40 -3.92 29.40
CA PRO A 8 49.10 -3.48 28.05
C PRO A 8 49.45 -4.58 27.03
N GLY A 9 48.56 -4.90 26.10
CA GLY A 9 48.89 -5.81 25.00
C GLY A 9 47.76 -6.32 24.11
N THR A 10 46.49 -6.21 24.54
CA THR A 10 45.37 -6.88 23.84
C THR A 10 44.51 -5.97 22.95
N GLY A 11 44.59 -4.64 23.12
CA GLY A 11 43.74 -3.68 22.38
C GLY A 11 44.10 -3.53 20.90
N LEU A 12 45.40 -3.49 20.57
CA LEU A 12 45.86 -3.19 19.21
C LEU A 12 45.50 -4.30 18.21
N VAL A 13 45.58 -5.57 18.65
CA VAL A 13 45.27 -6.74 17.80
C VAL A 13 43.77 -6.85 17.53
N SER A 14 42.94 -6.45 18.49
CA SER A 14 41.48 -6.45 18.34
C SER A 14 41.01 -5.37 17.38
N MET A 15 41.59 -4.17 17.44
CA MET A 15 41.30 -3.07 16.50
C MET A 15 41.73 -3.41 15.07
N MET A 16 42.87 -4.08 14.91
CA MET A 16 43.35 -4.46 13.58
C MET A 16 42.46 -5.53 12.95
N ARG A 17 41.94 -6.47 13.74
CA ARG A 17 41.00 -7.51 13.28
C ARG A 17 39.64 -6.94 12.87
N THR A 18 39.09 -5.99 13.62
CA THR A 18 37.81 -5.34 13.26
C THR A 18 37.94 -4.50 12.00
N LEU A 19 39.07 -3.79 11.82
CA LEU A 19 39.35 -3.04 10.60
C LEU A 19 39.49 -3.95 9.38
N LEU A 20 40.20 -5.07 9.52
CA LEU A 20 40.34 -6.09 8.46
C LEU A 20 38.99 -6.72 8.09
N LEU A 21 38.11 -6.96 9.06
CA LEU A 21 36.75 -7.46 8.83
C LEU A 21 35.86 -6.44 8.10
N LEU A 22 35.92 -5.17 8.49
CA LEU A 22 35.16 -4.10 7.82
C LEU A 22 35.60 -3.91 6.37
N LEU A 23 36.91 -3.94 6.11
CA LEU A 23 37.47 -3.91 4.76
C LEU A 23 37.03 -5.12 3.92
N TRP A 24 36.88 -6.29 4.54
CA TRP A 24 36.42 -7.50 3.88
C TRP A 24 34.94 -7.46 3.47
N PHE A 25 34.10 -6.79 4.27
CA PHE A 25 32.68 -6.59 3.94
C PHE A 25 32.46 -5.48 2.90
N ALA A 26 33.22 -4.39 2.97
CA ALA A 26 33.17 -3.33 1.95
C ALA A 26 33.58 -3.86 0.56
N ALA A 27 34.45 -4.86 0.50
CA ALA A 27 34.87 -5.51 -0.74
C ALA A 27 33.79 -6.41 -1.39
N ARG A 28 32.60 -6.57 -0.79
CA ARG A 28 31.52 -7.43 -1.33
C ARG A 28 30.30 -6.69 -1.90
N GLY A 29 30.40 -5.37 -2.12
CA GLY A 29 29.38 -4.65 -2.89
C GLY A 29 29.45 -5.03 -4.36
N SER A 30 28.42 -5.70 -4.89
CA SER A 30 28.28 -5.96 -6.34
C SER A 30 27.33 -4.93 -6.96
N ALA A 31 27.75 -4.32 -8.07
CA ALA A 31 26.89 -3.45 -8.89
C ALA A 31 25.77 -4.27 -9.58
N LEU A 32 24.63 -3.64 -9.87
CA LEU A 32 23.54 -4.25 -10.64
C LEU A 32 24.00 -4.42 -12.10
N TYR A 33 24.10 -5.67 -12.57
CA TYR A 33 24.39 -6.00 -13.97
C TYR A 33 23.43 -7.08 -14.45
N PHE A 34 23.23 -7.15 -15.76
CA PHE A 34 22.43 -8.19 -16.41
C PHE A 34 23.20 -8.79 -17.58
N HIS A 35 22.75 -9.95 -18.06
CA HIS A 35 23.36 -10.61 -19.20
C HIS A 35 22.51 -10.47 -20.46
N ILE A 36 23.15 -10.23 -21.60
CA ILE A 36 22.53 -10.19 -22.93
C ILE A 36 23.19 -11.27 -23.81
N GLY A 37 22.40 -12.21 -24.32
CA GLY A 37 22.85 -13.22 -25.28
C GLY A 37 23.01 -12.71 -26.71
N GLU A 38 23.42 -13.60 -27.62
CA GLU A 38 23.44 -13.32 -29.07
C GLU A 38 22.04 -12.96 -29.57
N THR A 39 21.93 -11.85 -30.30
CA THR A 39 20.66 -11.31 -30.86
C THR A 39 19.53 -11.09 -29.85
N GLU A 40 19.81 -11.22 -28.56
CA GLU A 40 18.84 -11.00 -27.50
C GLU A 40 18.61 -9.50 -27.29
N LYS A 41 17.34 -9.09 -27.33
CA LYS A 41 16.92 -7.73 -27.02
C LYS A 41 16.40 -7.69 -25.60
N LYS A 42 17.05 -6.90 -24.74
CA LYS A 42 16.58 -6.61 -23.38
C LYS A 42 15.97 -5.22 -23.36
N CYS A 43 14.73 -5.13 -22.90
CA CYS A 43 13.99 -3.89 -22.82
C CYS A 43 13.63 -3.58 -21.37
N PHE A 44 13.76 -2.30 -21.03
CA PHE A 44 13.42 -1.71 -19.74
C PHE A 44 12.28 -0.72 -19.98
N ILE A 45 11.26 -0.77 -19.13
CA ILE A 45 10.13 0.13 -19.20
C ILE A 45 10.31 1.15 -18.10
N GLU A 46 10.32 2.43 -18.48
CA GLU A 46 10.44 3.55 -17.56
C GLU A 46 9.23 4.47 -17.74
N GLU A 47 8.55 4.82 -16.65
CA GLU A 47 7.47 5.79 -16.67
C GLU A 47 8.06 7.20 -16.62
N ILE A 48 7.92 7.97 -17.70
CA ILE A 48 8.58 9.29 -17.83
C ILE A 48 7.50 10.38 -18.05
N PRO A 49 7.53 11.49 -17.29
CA PRO A 49 6.68 12.66 -17.52
C PRO A 49 7.02 13.39 -18.83
N ASP A 50 6.13 14.29 -19.26
CA ASP A 50 6.36 15.12 -20.43
C ASP A 50 7.51 16.11 -20.22
N GLU A 51 8.19 16.44 -21.32
CA GLU A 51 9.30 17.40 -21.38
C GLU A 51 10.39 17.13 -20.33
N THR A 52 10.74 15.85 -20.16
CA THR A 52 11.75 15.37 -19.21
C THR A 52 12.94 14.76 -19.96
N MET A 53 14.15 15.20 -19.63
CA MET A 53 15.39 14.66 -20.20
C MET A 53 15.80 13.37 -19.48
N VAL A 54 16.27 12.40 -20.26
CA VAL A 54 16.78 11.12 -19.77
C VAL A 54 18.16 10.87 -20.32
N ILE A 55 19.09 10.48 -19.45
CA ILE A 55 20.45 10.08 -19.78
C ILE A 55 20.65 8.64 -19.35
N GLY A 56 21.05 7.79 -20.29
CA GLY A 56 21.45 6.42 -20.01
C GLY A 56 22.93 6.20 -20.27
N ASN A 57 23.64 5.66 -19.28
CA ASN A 57 25.03 5.22 -19.41
C ASN A 57 25.07 3.70 -19.36
N TYR A 58 25.79 3.08 -20.29
CA TYR A 58 26.02 1.64 -20.24
C TYR A 58 27.45 1.27 -20.56
N ARG A 59 27.91 0.17 -19.95
CA ARG A 59 29.18 -0.48 -20.27
C ARG A 59 29.02 -1.99 -20.37
N THR A 60 29.75 -2.59 -21.30
CA THR A 60 29.69 -4.03 -21.57
C THR A 60 31.00 -4.73 -21.24
N GLN A 61 30.89 -5.94 -20.71
CA GLN A 61 32.01 -6.79 -20.32
C GLN A 61 31.84 -8.19 -20.91
N LEU A 62 32.94 -8.77 -21.38
CA LEU A 62 33.05 -10.12 -21.91
C LEU A 62 33.74 -11.02 -20.89
N TYR A 63 33.27 -12.26 -20.75
CA TYR A 63 33.95 -13.25 -19.93
C TYR A 63 35.16 -13.82 -20.69
N ASP A 64 36.36 -13.71 -20.13
CA ASP A 64 37.57 -14.32 -20.68
C ASP A 64 37.79 -15.69 -20.05
N LYS A 65 37.57 -16.77 -20.83
CA LYS A 65 37.76 -18.15 -20.37
C LYS A 65 39.20 -18.49 -19.99
N GLN A 66 40.20 -17.81 -20.53
CA GLN A 66 41.60 -18.09 -20.20
C GLN A 66 42.02 -17.49 -18.85
N ARG A 67 41.36 -16.40 -18.44
CA ARG A 67 41.69 -15.65 -17.21
C ARG A 67 40.63 -15.76 -16.11
N GLU A 68 39.52 -16.44 -16.39
CA GLU A 68 38.36 -16.56 -15.48
C GLU A 68 37.82 -15.20 -14.99
N GLU A 69 37.96 -14.15 -15.80
CA GLU A 69 37.63 -12.77 -15.42
C GLU A 69 36.81 -12.05 -16.51
N TYR A 70 36.00 -11.07 -16.11
CA TYR A 70 35.28 -10.20 -17.02
C TYR A 70 36.15 -9.04 -17.47
N GLN A 71 36.44 -8.94 -18.76
CA GLN A 71 37.20 -7.83 -19.34
C GLN A 71 36.28 -6.88 -20.13
N PRO A 72 36.66 -5.59 -20.25
CA PRO A 72 35.96 -4.66 -21.12
C PRO A 72 35.83 -5.23 -22.53
N ALA A 73 34.64 -5.10 -23.13
CA ALA A 73 34.43 -5.64 -24.47
C ALA A 73 35.30 -4.88 -25.51
N THR A 74 35.86 -5.64 -26.46
CA THR A 74 36.83 -5.17 -27.46
C THR A 74 36.24 -4.02 -28.31
N PRO A 75 37.06 -3.05 -28.80
CA PRO A 75 36.59 -1.86 -29.56
C PRO A 75 35.85 -2.09 -30.89
N GLY A 76 35.37 -3.30 -31.20
CA GLY A 76 34.56 -3.61 -32.39
C GLY A 76 33.16 -4.13 -32.07
N LEU A 77 32.79 -4.19 -30.78
CA LEU A 77 31.52 -4.73 -30.33
C LEU A 77 30.51 -3.60 -30.14
N GLY A 78 29.51 -3.54 -31.03
CA GLY A 78 28.48 -2.50 -30.99
C GLY A 78 27.24 -2.92 -30.22
N MET A 79 26.70 -2.02 -29.40
CA MET A 79 25.40 -2.14 -28.76
C MET A 79 24.42 -1.19 -29.43
N PHE A 80 23.27 -1.70 -29.85
CA PHE A 80 22.19 -0.90 -30.39
C PHE A 80 21.22 -0.51 -29.29
N VAL A 81 20.98 0.79 -29.14
CA VAL A 81 20.02 1.34 -28.18
C VAL A 81 18.84 1.90 -28.97
N GLU A 82 17.65 1.42 -28.62
CA GLU A 82 16.38 1.82 -29.21
C GLU A 82 15.43 2.26 -28.09
N VAL A 83 14.86 3.46 -28.21
CA VAL A 83 13.90 4.02 -27.26
C VAL A 83 12.59 4.29 -27.98
N LYS A 84 11.49 3.78 -27.44
CA LYS A 84 10.13 4.03 -27.92
C LYS A 84 9.31 4.81 -26.89
N ASP A 85 8.41 5.64 -27.38
CA ASP A 85 7.40 6.34 -26.59
C ASP A 85 6.19 5.43 -26.29
N PRO A 86 5.21 5.89 -25.48
CA PRO A 86 4.00 5.13 -25.16
C PRO A 86 3.12 4.80 -26.38
N GLU A 87 3.31 5.49 -27.49
CA GLU A 87 2.63 5.27 -28.77
C GLU A 87 3.43 4.37 -29.73
N ASP A 88 4.43 3.65 -29.22
CA ASP A 88 5.32 2.76 -29.98
C ASP A 88 6.19 3.46 -31.04
N LYS A 89 6.25 4.79 -31.03
CA LYS A 89 7.09 5.57 -31.95
C LYS A 89 8.50 5.65 -31.41
N VAL A 90 9.46 5.38 -32.29
CA VAL A 90 10.89 5.37 -31.98
C VAL A 90 11.38 6.81 -31.81
N ILE A 91 11.77 7.18 -30.59
CA ILE A 91 12.37 8.50 -30.28
C ILE A 91 13.87 8.48 -30.54
N LEU A 92 14.54 7.36 -30.23
CA LEU A 92 15.98 7.20 -30.40
C LEU A 92 16.29 5.81 -30.94
N ALA A 93 17.10 5.71 -31.99
CA ALA A 93 17.64 4.45 -32.47
C ALA A 93 19.06 4.68 -32.99
N ARG A 94 20.05 4.23 -32.22
CA ARG A 94 21.47 4.45 -32.57
C ARG A 94 22.34 3.30 -32.08
N GLN A 95 23.35 2.99 -32.89
CA GLN A 95 24.40 2.05 -32.52
C GLN A 95 25.54 2.79 -31.81
N TYR A 96 25.95 2.24 -30.67
CA TYR A 96 27.04 2.72 -29.83
C TYR A 96 28.11 1.61 -29.70
N GLY A 97 29.26 1.93 -29.11
CA GLY A 97 30.36 0.99 -28.91
C GLY A 97 30.12 0.01 -27.74
N SER A 98 31.21 -0.53 -27.19
CA SER A 98 31.16 -1.37 -25.99
C SER A 98 30.80 -0.61 -24.72
N GLU A 99 30.96 0.72 -24.75
CA GLU A 99 30.53 1.68 -23.74
C GLU A 99 29.87 2.86 -24.45
N GLY A 100 28.80 3.41 -23.89
CA GLY A 100 28.05 4.48 -24.52
C GLY A 100 27.16 5.26 -23.55
N ARG A 101 27.00 6.54 -23.86
CA ARG A 101 26.03 7.46 -23.24
C ARG A 101 24.99 7.84 -24.26
N PHE A 102 23.72 7.60 -23.96
CA PHE A 102 22.59 8.01 -24.78
C PHE A 102 21.72 9.02 -24.04
N THR A 103 21.10 9.93 -24.79
CA THR A 103 20.26 10.99 -24.24
C THR A 103 19.03 11.17 -25.13
N PHE A 104 17.87 11.32 -24.52
CA PHE A 104 16.63 11.68 -25.22
C PHE A 104 15.75 12.53 -24.30
N THR A 105 14.73 13.17 -24.88
CA THR A 105 13.74 13.95 -24.16
C THR A 105 12.36 13.37 -24.45
N SER A 106 11.57 13.13 -23.40
CA SER A 106 10.20 12.66 -23.54
C SER A 106 9.27 13.82 -23.90
N HIS A 107 8.41 13.64 -24.91
CA HIS A 107 7.37 14.61 -25.29
C HIS A 107 5.96 14.11 -24.97
N THR A 108 5.78 12.79 -24.84
CA THR A 108 4.51 12.19 -24.43
C THR A 108 4.69 11.53 -23.07
N PRO A 109 3.85 11.85 -22.08
CA PRO A 109 3.99 11.27 -20.75
C PRO A 109 3.50 9.82 -20.73
N GLY A 110 4.27 8.90 -20.14
CA GLY A 110 3.88 7.48 -20.04
C GLY A 110 5.05 6.49 -20.06
N GLU A 111 4.72 5.23 -20.34
CA GLU A 111 5.67 4.12 -20.42
C GLU A 111 6.57 4.25 -21.67
N HIS A 112 7.86 4.49 -21.44
CA HIS A 112 8.86 4.47 -22.49
C HIS A 112 9.63 3.16 -22.44
N GLN A 113 9.89 2.58 -23.61
CA GLN A 113 10.60 1.32 -23.71
C GLN A 113 12.04 1.58 -24.19
N ILE A 114 13.02 1.34 -23.31
CA ILE A 114 14.45 1.48 -23.58
C ILE A 114 15.05 0.09 -23.79
N CYS A 115 15.44 -0.22 -25.01
CA CYS A 115 15.93 -1.54 -25.40
C CYS A 115 17.39 -1.52 -25.83
N LEU A 116 18.15 -2.48 -25.32
CA LEU A 116 19.54 -2.74 -25.67
C LEU A 116 19.65 -4.10 -26.35
N HIS A 117 20.32 -4.16 -27.50
CA HIS A 117 20.63 -5.42 -28.17
C HIS A 117 21.96 -5.35 -28.92
N SER A 118 22.65 -6.49 -29.01
CA SER A 118 23.88 -6.60 -29.77
C SER A 118 23.59 -6.95 -31.23
N ASN A 119 24.22 -6.25 -32.17
CA ASN A 119 24.18 -6.57 -33.61
C ASN A 119 25.39 -7.44 -34.06
N SER A 120 26.18 -7.93 -33.11
CA SER A 120 27.36 -8.76 -33.42
C SER A 120 27.03 -10.24 -33.34
N THR A 121 27.33 -11.00 -34.40
CA THR A 121 27.20 -12.47 -34.45
C THR A 121 28.50 -13.21 -34.06
N LYS A 122 29.57 -12.48 -33.71
CA LYS A 122 30.89 -13.05 -33.35
C LYS A 122 31.05 -13.46 -31.88
N PHE A 123 29.94 -13.57 -31.16
CA PHE A 123 29.92 -13.83 -29.71
C PHE A 123 30.27 -15.28 -29.33
N SER A 124 29.95 -16.23 -30.20
CA SER A 124 30.07 -17.67 -29.95
C SER A 124 31.53 -18.16 -29.88
N LEU A 125 32.48 -17.40 -30.41
CA LEU A 125 33.90 -17.73 -30.42
C LEU A 125 34.59 -17.48 -29.08
N PHE A 126 34.00 -16.65 -28.21
CA PHE A 126 34.61 -16.23 -26.95
C PHE A 126 33.57 -16.31 -25.83
N ALA A 127 33.58 -17.44 -25.12
CA ALA A 127 32.90 -17.61 -23.83
C ALA A 127 31.36 -17.63 -23.77
N GLY A 128 30.74 -18.56 -24.51
CA GLY A 128 29.36 -18.97 -24.21
C GLY A 128 28.27 -17.96 -24.59
N GLY A 129 28.62 -16.92 -25.35
CA GLY A 129 27.68 -16.06 -26.06
C GLY A 129 26.92 -15.05 -25.20
N MET A 130 27.40 -14.70 -23.99
CA MET A 130 26.73 -13.75 -23.09
C MET A 130 27.59 -12.53 -22.77
N LEU A 131 27.02 -11.32 -22.92
CA LEU A 131 27.57 -10.06 -22.44
C LEU A 131 27.08 -9.74 -21.06
N ARG A 132 27.96 -9.29 -20.17
CA ARG A 132 27.55 -8.60 -18.94
C ARG A 132 27.40 -7.11 -19.24
N VAL A 133 26.23 -6.54 -18.98
CA VAL A 133 25.91 -5.13 -19.20
C VAL A 133 25.59 -4.47 -17.88
N HIS A 134 26.25 -3.34 -17.62
CA HIS A 134 25.89 -2.41 -16.55
C HIS A 134 25.14 -1.25 -17.20
N LEU A 135 23.97 -0.90 -16.67
CA LEU A 135 23.11 0.15 -17.20
C LEU A 135 22.69 1.06 -16.05
N ASP A 136 22.87 2.35 -16.24
CA ASP A 136 22.45 3.42 -15.34
C ASP A 136 21.55 4.38 -16.12
N ILE A 137 20.34 4.63 -15.64
CA ILE A 137 19.35 5.50 -16.28
C ILE A 137 19.01 6.62 -15.30
N GLN A 138 19.27 7.86 -15.71
CA GLN A 138 19.02 9.06 -14.94
C GLN A 138 17.90 9.86 -15.61
N VAL A 139 16.89 10.24 -14.84
CA VAL A 139 15.68 10.93 -15.32
C VAL A 139 15.52 12.27 -14.60
N GLY A 140 15.20 13.34 -15.35
CA GLY A 140 14.88 14.65 -14.78
C GLY A 140 16.09 15.35 -14.16
N GLU A 141 15.94 15.89 -12.94
CA GLU A 141 16.99 16.58 -12.18
C GLU A 141 18.28 15.74 -12.08
N HIS A 142 18.17 14.41 -11.94
CA HIS A 142 19.33 13.52 -11.86
C HIS A 142 20.13 13.42 -13.16
N ALA A 143 19.59 13.87 -14.29
CA ALA A 143 20.30 13.98 -15.56
C ALA A 143 21.04 15.32 -15.73
N ASN A 144 20.76 16.33 -14.90
CA ASN A 144 21.35 17.66 -15.04
C ASN A 144 22.72 17.75 -14.34
N ASP A 145 23.79 18.07 -15.08
CA ASP A 145 25.10 18.34 -14.50
C ASP A 145 25.20 19.81 -14.04
N TYR A 146 24.85 20.04 -12.78
CA TYR A 146 24.91 21.35 -12.15
C TYR A 146 26.33 21.91 -12.03
N ALA A 147 27.37 21.08 -12.06
CA ALA A 147 28.76 21.53 -11.99
C ALA A 147 29.20 22.15 -13.33
N GLU A 148 28.78 21.57 -14.46
CA GLU A 148 29.03 22.13 -15.79
C GLU A 148 28.24 23.43 -16.02
N ILE A 149 26.98 23.49 -15.56
CA ILE A 149 26.14 24.70 -15.63
C ILE A 149 26.73 25.83 -14.76
N ALA A 150 27.19 25.53 -13.55
CA ALA A 150 27.84 26.49 -12.68
C ALA A 150 29.12 27.09 -13.31
N ALA A 151 29.91 26.24 -13.98
CA ALA A 151 31.13 26.67 -14.67
C ALA A 151 30.84 27.53 -15.90
N LYS A 152 29.81 27.19 -16.68
CA LYS A 152 29.40 27.90 -17.91
C LYS A 152 28.76 29.26 -17.63
N ASP A 153 27.85 29.32 -16.66
CA ASP A 153 27.08 30.53 -16.33
C ASP A 153 27.76 31.39 -15.25
N LYS A 154 28.93 30.97 -14.73
CA LYS A 154 29.68 31.63 -13.63
C LYS A 154 28.79 31.96 -12.42
N LEU A 155 27.92 31.04 -12.06
CA LEU A 155 26.95 31.27 -10.98
C LEU A 155 27.64 31.22 -9.61
N SER A 156 27.26 32.13 -8.72
CA SER A 156 27.63 32.02 -7.30
C SER A 156 26.96 30.80 -6.67
N GLU A 157 27.54 30.25 -5.60
CA GLU A 157 27.03 29.06 -4.93
C GLU A 157 25.56 29.21 -4.48
N LEU A 158 25.17 30.41 -4.01
CA LEU A 158 23.78 30.70 -3.64
C LEU A 158 22.83 30.71 -4.85
N GLN A 159 23.25 31.31 -5.98
CA GLN A 159 22.43 31.34 -7.20
C GLN A 159 22.24 29.93 -7.78
N LEU A 160 23.26 29.08 -7.70
CA LEU A 160 23.17 27.67 -8.10
C LEU A 160 22.13 26.92 -7.27
N ARG A 161 22.16 27.06 -5.94
CA ARG A 161 21.19 26.41 -5.05
C ARG A 161 19.76 26.89 -5.27
N VAL A 162 19.55 28.20 -5.48
CA VAL A 162 18.22 28.74 -5.79
C VAL A 162 17.70 28.17 -7.11
N ARG A 163 18.54 28.05 -8.13
CA ARG A 163 18.17 27.47 -9.42
C ARG A 163 17.82 25.98 -9.30
N GLN A 164 18.60 25.22 -8.54
CA GLN A 164 18.30 23.83 -8.21
C GLN A 164 16.94 23.68 -7.52
N LEU A 165 16.64 24.51 -6.52
CA LEU A 165 15.35 24.48 -5.83
C LEU A 165 14.17 24.83 -6.75
N VAL A 166 14.35 25.76 -7.70
CA VAL A 166 13.31 26.10 -8.68
C VAL A 166 13.06 24.93 -9.63
N GLU A 167 14.12 24.31 -10.17
CA GLU A 167 14.02 23.15 -11.04
C GLU A 167 13.40 21.93 -10.31
N GLN A 168 13.72 21.74 -9.03
CA GLN A 168 13.08 20.74 -8.17
C GLN A 168 11.58 20.96 -8.01
N VAL A 169 11.16 22.19 -7.72
CA VAL A 169 9.73 22.52 -7.57
C VAL A 169 9.00 22.34 -8.90
N GLU A 170 9.62 22.73 -10.03
CA GLU A 170 9.04 22.52 -11.36
C GLU A 170 8.88 21.02 -11.67
N GLN A 171 9.87 20.20 -11.34
CA GLN A 171 9.79 18.75 -11.50
C GLN A 171 8.67 18.15 -10.65
N ILE A 172 8.56 18.53 -9.37
CA ILE A 172 7.48 18.07 -8.48
C ILE A 172 6.11 18.48 -9.06
N GLN A 173 6.00 19.69 -9.61
CA GLN A 173 4.76 20.16 -10.22
C GLN A 173 4.39 19.34 -11.47
N LYS A 174 5.37 19.02 -12.33
CA LYS A 174 5.17 18.15 -13.50
C LYS A 174 4.72 16.76 -13.07
N GLU A 175 5.37 16.18 -12.06
CA GLU A 175 5.00 14.87 -11.52
C GLU A 175 3.57 14.88 -10.94
N GLN A 176 3.19 15.91 -10.16
CA GLN A 176 1.82 16.05 -9.68
C GLN A 176 0.79 16.19 -10.80
N ASN A 177 1.10 16.97 -11.84
CA ASN A 177 0.22 17.14 -12.99
C ASN A 177 0.03 15.82 -13.74
N TYR A 178 1.11 15.06 -13.91
CA TYR A 178 1.07 13.71 -14.48
C TYR A 178 0.19 12.76 -13.66
N GLN A 179 0.31 12.79 -12.33
CA GLN A 179 -0.54 11.98 -11.43
C GLN A 179 -2.02 12.29 -11.59
N ARG A 180 -2.38 13.59 -11.70
CA ARG A 180 -3.78 14.02 -11.96
C ARG A 180 -4.29 13.55 -13.31
N TRP A 181 -3.47 13.67 -14.36
CA TRP A 181 -3.84 13.20 -15.70
C TRP A 181 -4.12 11.69 -15.70
N ARG A 182 -3.31 10.92 -14.97
CA ARG A 182 -3.49 9.47 -14.82
C ARG A 182 -4.81 9.12 -14.11
N GLU A 183 -5.12 9.82 -13.01
CA GLU A 183 -6.40 9.63 -12.30
C GLU A 183 -7.60 9.96 -13.19
N GLU A 184 -7.55 11.06 -13.94
CA GLU A 184 -8.63 11.45 -14.84
C GLU A 184 -8.85 10.39 -15.94
N ARG A 185 -7.77 9.89 -16.55
CA ARG A 185 -7.85 8.84 -17.58
C ARG A 185 -8.35 7.52 -17.03
N PHE A 186 -7.94 7.15 -15.81
CA PHE A 186 -8.45 5.97 -15.12
C PHE A 186 -9.95 6.11 -14.83
N ARG A 187 -10.39 7.28 -14.34
CA ARG A 187 -11.80 7.59 -14.09
C ARG A 187 -12.63 7.47 -15.36
N GLN A 188 -12.20 8.05 -16.47
CA GLN A 188 -12.91 7.95 -17.77
C GLN A 188 -12.99 6.50 -18.27
N THR A 189 -11.91 5.73 -18.13
CA THR A 189 -11.88 4.32 -18.52
C THR A 189 -12.83 3.48 -17.66
N SER A 190 -12.85 3.74 -16.36
CA SER A 190 -13.77 3.10 -15.41
C SER A 190 -15.23 3.42 -15.73
N GLU A 191 -15.56 4.70 -15.92
CA GLU A 191 -16.93 5.15 -16.24
C GLU A 191 -17.44 4.54 -17.56
N SER A 192 -16.64 4.62 -18.63
CA SER A 192 -17.01 4.07 -19.94
C SER A 192 -17.12 2.54 -19.93
N THR A 193 -16.26 1.85 -19.18
CA THR A 193 -16.34 0.39 -19.01
C THR A 193 -17.59 0.00 -18.25
N ASN A 194 -17.88 0.69 -17.14
CA ASN A 194 -19.08 0.48 -16.34
C ASN A 194 -20.37 0.70 -17.17
N GLN A 195 -20.41 1.77 -17.98
CA GLN A 195 -21.55 2.05 -18.85
C GLN A 195 -21.76 0.95 -19.91
N ARG A 196 -20.68 0.44 -20.52
CA ARG A 196 -20.77 -0.69 -21.48
C ARG A 196 -21.29 -1.95 -20.81
N VAL A 197 -20.79 -2.30 -19.63
CA VAL A 197 -21.21 -3.48 -18.85
C VAL A 197 -22.70 -3.41 -18.50
N LEU A 198 -23.20 -2.23 -18.10
CA LEU A 198 -24.61 -1.99 -17.82
C LEU A 198 -25.49 -2.31 -19.06
N TRP A 199 -25.15 -1.75 -20.22
CA TRP A 199 -25.94 -1.96 -21.45
C TRP A 199 -25.93 -3.41 -21.93
N TRP A 200 -24.78 -4.09 -21.88
CA TRP A 200 -24.69 -5.51 -22.21
C TRP A 200 -25.54 -6.38 -21.28
N SER A 201 -25.58 -6.04 -20.00
CA SER A 201 -26.38 -6.77 -19.02
C SER A 201 -27.88 -6.55 -19.21
N ILE A 202 -28.32 -5.33 -19.56
CA ILE A 202 -29.70 -5.04 -19.92
C ILE A 202 -30.12 -5.85 -21.15
N LEU A 203 -29.30 -5.85 -22.20
CA LEU A 203 -29.56 -6.62 -23.43
C LEU A 203 -29.68 -8.12 -23.14
N GLN A 204 -28.75 -8.68 -22.37
CA GLN A 204 -28.77 -10.10 -21.98
C GLN A 204 -30.04 -10.46 -21.19
N THR A 205 -30.47 -9.58 -20.28
CA THR A 205 -31.70 -9.78 -19.50
C THR A 205 -32.93 -9.80 -20.40
N LEU A 206 -33.02 -8.90 -21.39
CA LEU A 206 -34.11 -8.87 -22.35
C LEU A 206 -34.16 -10.15 -23.21
N ILE A 207 -33.02 -10.66 -23.64
CA ILE A 207 -32.92 -11.91 -24.42
C ILE A 207 -33.43 -13.11 -23.60
N LEU A 208 -33.03 -13.23 -22.33
CA LEU A 208 -33.49 -14.30 -21.45
C LEU A 208 -35.00 -14.27 -21.24
N VAL A 209 -35.57 -13.07 -21.05
CA VAL A 209 -37.03 -12.89 -20.93
C VAL A 209 -37.72 -13.30 -22.24
N ALA A 210 -37.20 -12.88 -23.40
CA ALA A 210 -37.77 -13.22 -24.70
C ALA A 210 -37.77 -14.74 -24.96
N ILE A 211 -36.66 -15.42 -24.69
CA ILE A 211 -36.55 -16.89 -24.80
C ILE A 211 -37.52 -17.57 -23.83
N GLY A 212 -37.62 -17.08 -22.59
CA GLY A 212 -38.58 -17.60 -21.59
C GLY A 212 -40.03 -17.52 -22.08
N VAL A 213 -40.44 -16.38 -22.62
CA VAL A 213 -41.79 -16.20 -23.19
C VAL A 213 -42.01 -17.14 -24.39
N TRP A 214 -41.02 -17.26 -25.27
CA TRP A 214 -41.10 -18.13 -26.44
C TRP A 214 -41.23 -19.61 -26.05
N GLN A 215 -40.41 -20.09 -25.11
CA GLN A 215 -40.47 -21.47 -24.60
C GLN A 215 -41.84 -21.79 -24.02
N MET A 216 -42.44 -20.85 -23.26
CA MET A 216 -43.76 -21.03 -22.67
C MET A 216 -44.87 -21.09 -23.71
N ARG A 217 -44.81 -20.27 -24.77
CA ARG A 217 -45.77 -20.31 -25.88
C ARG A 217 -45.66 -21.62 -26.67
N HIS A 218 -44.44 -22.07 -26.95
CA HIS A 218 -44.19 -23.32 -27.66
C HIS A 218 -44.71 -24.55 -26.90
N LEU A 219 -44.44 -24.63 -25.59
CA LEU A 219 -44.95 -25.70 -24.72
C LEU A 219 -46.48 -25.73 -24.68
N LYS A 220 -47.14 -24.56 -24.59
CA LYS A 220 -48.60 -24.48 -24.60
C LYS A 220 -49.19 -25.01 -25.92
N SER A 221 -48.64 -24.58 -27.06
CA SER A 221 -49.07 -25.04 -28.38
C SER A 221 -48.88 -26.55 -28.56
N PHE A 222 -47.76 -27.10 -28.09
CA PHE A 222 -47.47 -28.53 -28.15
C PHE A 222 -48.48 -29.38 -27.36
N PHE A 223 -48.93 -28.92 -26.19
CA PHE A 223 -49.94 -29.63 -25.39
C PHE A 223 -51.37 -29.48 -25.91
N GLU A 224 -51.72 -28.32 -26.49
CA GLU A 224 -53.02 -28.12 -27.13
C GLU A 224 -53.18 -29.02 -28.37
N ALA A 225 -52.13 -29.19 -29.17
CA ALA A 225 -52.14 -30.05 -30.36
C ALA A 225 -52.36 -31.55 -30.04
N LYS A 226 -51.91 -32.03 -28.87
CA LYS A 226 -52.08 -33.44 -28.47
C LYS A 226 -53.43 -33.74 -27.81
N LYS A 227 -54.23 -32.74 -27.46
CA LYS A 227 -55.52 -32.93 -26.75
C LYS A 227 -56.70 -33.29 -27.68
N LEU A 228 -56.49 -33.40 -29.00
CA LEU A 228 -57.54 -33.62 -30.01
C LEU A 228 -57.60 -35.04 -30.64
N ARG A 229 -56.98 -36.08 -30.06
CA ARG A 229 -57.33 -37.47 -30.40
C ARG A 229 -58.27 -38.06 -29.34
N LYS A 230 -59.58 -38.00 -29.57
CA LYS A 230 -60.57 -38.76 -28.78
C LYS A 230 -60.41 -40.27 -29.08
N PRO A 231 -60.29 -41.16 -28.08
CA PRO A 231 -60.56 -42.59 -28.27
C PRO A 231 -62.08 -42.83 -28.39
N PRO A 232 -62.53 -43.96 -28.97
CA PRO A 232 -63.95 -44.24 -29.19
C PRO A 232 -64.70 -44.43 -27.85
N PRO A 233 -66.01 -44.14 -27.79
CA PRO A 233 -66.75 -44.19 -26.53
C PRO A 233 -67.07 -45.65 -26.12
N PRO A 234 -66.95 -46.01 -24.83
CA PRO A 234 -67.50 -47.25 -24.31
C PRO A 234 -69.00 -47.09 -23.97
N PRO A 235 -69.77 -48.20 -23.87
CA PRO A 235 -71.22 -48.15 -23.74
C PRO A 235 -71.69 -47.76 -22.34
N GLN A 236 -72.84 -47.10 -22.28
CA GLN A 236 -73.52 -46.63 -21.08
C GLN A 236 -74.12 -47.79 -20.29
N ASP A 237 -73.99 -47.73 -18.96
CA ASP A 237 -74.96 -48.36 -18.08
C ASP A 237 -75.23 -47.53 -16.81
N ASN A 238 -76.44 -47.68 -16.30
CA ASN A 238 -77.16 -46.80 -15.38
C ASN A 238 -76.79 -46.96 -13.90
N GLY A 239 -76.88 -45.84 -13.17
CA GLY A 239 -77.49 -45.79 -11.82
C GLY A 239 -76.57 -45.93 -10.60
N GLY A 240 -76.80 -45.05 -9.60
CA GLY A 240 -76.55 -45.36 -8.19
C GLY A 240 -75.57 -44.45 -7.44
N SER A 241 -76.13 -43.60 -6.57
CA SER A 241 -75.47 -42.67 -5.63
C SER A 241 -74.51 -43.32 -4.63
N ARG A 242 -73.45 -42.60 -4.19
CA ARG A 242 -72.97 -42.48 -2.77
C ARG A 242 -71.73 -41.56 -2.58
N LEU A 243 -71.92 -40.55 -1.70
CA LEU A 243 -71.09 -40.07 -0.58
C LEU A 243 -69.55 -39.77 -0.73
N LEU A 244 -69.20 -38.46 -0.58
CA LEU A 244 -68.11 -37.74 0.17
C LEU A 244 -66.74 -38.43 0.49
N PRO A 245 -65.60 -37.70 0.78
CA PRO A 245 -65.42 -36.26 1.03
C PRO A 245 -64.23 -35.57 0.29
N SER A 246 -64.13 -34.26 0.54
CA SER A 246 -63.07 -33.30 0.21
C SER A 246 -61.61 -33.78 0.35
N GLY A 247 -60.79 -33.49 -0.66
CA GLY A 247 -59.32 -33.57 -0.61
C GLY A 247 -58.64 -32.56 -1.55
N LEU A 248 -57.90 -31.62 -0.95
CA LEU A 248 -56.88 -30.68 -1.47
C LEU A 248 -56.73 -30.43 -2.99
N PRO A 249 -56.68 -29.16 -3.45
CA PRO A 249 -56.26 -28.87 -4.82
C PRO A 249 -54.72 -28.98 -4.95
N ARG A 250 -54.23 -30.17 -5.33
CA ARG A 250 -52.93 -30.34 -5.97
C ARG A 250 -52.97 -29.68 -7.36
N LYS A 251 -52.69 -28.37 -7.42
CA LYS A 251 -52.31 -27.67 -8.66
C LYS A 251 -51.14 -26.70 -8.41
N CYS A 252 -50.07 -27.18 -7.78
CA CYS A 252 -48.76 -26.55 -7.95
C CYS A 252 -48.20 -27.00 -9.31
N SER A 253 -48.65 -26.34 -10.37
CA SER A 253 -48.14 -26.55 -11.72
C SER A 253 -46.71 -26.02 -11.78
N VAL A 254 -45.81 -26.79 -12.40
CA VAL A 254 -44.43 -26.44 -12.80
C VAL A 254 -44.29 -25.01 -13.31
N PHE A 255 -45.37 -24.44 -13.86
CA PHE A 255 -45.54 -23.03 -14.18
C PHE A 255 -45.15 -22.05 -13.06
N HIS A 256 -45.63 -22.24 -11.83
CA HIS A 256 -45.30 -21.34 -10.71
C HIS A 256 -43.84 -21.45 -10.28
N LEU A 257 -43.26 -22.65 -10.35
CA LEU A 257 -41.86 -22.89 -10.03
C LEU A 257 -40.94 -22.26 -11.08
N PHE A 258 -41.31 -22.36 -12.36
CA PHE A 258 -40.58 -21.75 -13.46
C PHE A 258 -40.64 -20.21 -13.44
N VAL A 259 -41.82 -19.64 -13.16
CA VAL A 259 -41.98 -18.19 -12.98
C VAL A 259 -41.20 -17.70 -11.76
N ALA A 260 -41.20 -18.46 -10.66
CA ALA A 260 -40.39 -18.14 -9.49
C ALA A 260 -38.88 -18.17 -9.79
N CYS A 261 -38.38 -19.18 -10.52
CA CYS A 261 -36.96 -19.25 -10.91
C CYS A 261 -36.55 -18.15 -11.89
N LEU A 262 -37.41 -17.78 -12.84
CA LEU A 262 -37.16 -16.65 -13.75
C LEU A 262 -37.13 -15.31 -13.00
N LEU A 263 -38.05 -15.10 -12.06
CA LEU A 263 -38.06 -13.91 -11.21
C LEU A 263 -36.83 -13.88 -10.30
N LEU A 264 -36.44 -15.01 -9.69
CA LEU A 264 -35.23 -15.08 -8.87
C LEU A 264 -33.95 -14.81 -9.70
N GLY A 265 -33.87 -15.34 -10.92
CA GLY A 265 -32.79 -15.03 -11.85
C GLY A 265 -32.75 -13.55 -12.25
N PHE A 266 -33.92 -12.97 -12.55
CA PHE A 266 -34.07 -11.56 -12.86
C PHE A 266 -33.70 -10.66 -11.67
N PHE A 267 -34.18 -10.97 -10.47
CA PHE A 267 -33.86 -10.22 -9.25
C PHE A 267 -32.40 -10.37 -8.84
N SER A 268 -31.79 -11.54 -9.06
CA SER A 268 -30.35 -11.76 -8.84
C SER A 268 -29.50 -10.94 -9.81
N LEU A 269 -29.85 -10.94 -11.11
CA LEU A 269 -29.20 -10.10 -12.11
C LEU A 269 -29.42 -8.61 -11.83
N LEU A 270 -30.65 -8.21 -11.51
CA LEU A 270 -30.99 -6.83 -11.16
C LEU A 270 -30.29 -6.35 -9.88
N TRP A 271 -30.13 -7.23 -8.89
CA TRP A 271 -29.35 -6.95 -7.68
C TRP A 271 -27.86 -6.76 -8.00
N LEU A 272 -27.30 -7.60 -8.88
CA LEU A 272 -25.93 -7.45 -9.37
C LEU A 272 -25.74 -6.12 -10.14
N GLN A 273 -26.73 -5.74 -10.96
CA GLN A 273 -26.78 -4.46 -11.68
C GLN A 273 -26.87 -3.26 -10.73
N LEU A 274 -27.75 -3.32 -9.72
CA LEU A 274 -27.93 -2.26 -8.73
C LEU A 274 -26.75 -2.16 -7.76
N SER A 275 -26.07 -3.27 -7.46
CA SER A 275 -24.87 -3.28 -6.62
C SER A 275 -23.66 -2.67 -7.34
N CYS A 276 -23.56 -2.80 -8.67
CA CYS A 276 -22.52 -2.13 -9.46
C CYS A 276 -22.85 -0.66 -9.78
N SER A 277 -24.13 -0.30 -9.83
CA SER A 277 -24.58 1.08 -10.14
C SER A 277 -24.76 1.95 -8.89
N GLY A 278 -25.00 1.34 -7.73
CA GLY A 278 -25.28 2.02 -6.45
C GLY A 278 -24.11 2.85 -5.90
N ASP A 279 -22.87 2.48 -6.23
CA ASP A 279 -21.68 3.27 -5.87
C ASP A 279 -21.50 4.51 -6.78
N VAL A 280 -22.00 4.46 -8.02
CA VAL A 280 -21.89 5.57 -8.98
C VAL A 280 -23.02 6.59 -8.81
N ALA A 281 -24.26 6.14 -8.53
CA ALA A 281 -25.38 7.06 -8.32
C ALA A 281 -25.27 7.86 -7.01
N ARG A 282 -24.57 7.34 -6.00
CA ARG A 282 -24.24 8.10 -4.78
C ARG A 282 -23.18 9.17 -5.01
N ALA A 283 -22.26 8.96 -5.95
CA ALA A 283 -21.33 9.99 -6.39
C ALA A 283 -22.04 11.08 -7.24
N ALA A 284 -23.01 10.70 -8.07
CA ALA A 284 -23.73 11.62 -8.96
C ALA A 284 -24.78 12.51 -8.25
N ARG A 285 -25.39 12.05 -7.14
CA ARG A 285 -26.41 12.84 -6.40
C ARG A 285 -25.84 13.91 -5.47
N GLY A 286 -24.52 14.01 -5.34
CA GLY A 286 -23.85 15.05 -4.55
C GLY A 286 -23.53 16.33 -5.32
N GLN A 287 -23.73 16.38 -6.65
CA GLN A 287 -23.40 17.55 -7.47
C GLN A 287 -24.65 18.11 -8.15
N GLY A 288 -25.44 18.85 -7.37
CA GLY A 288 -26.42 19.79 -7.88
C GLY A 288 -25.77 21.15 -8.14
N GLN A 289 -25.46 21.41 -9.40
CA GLN A 289 -25.61 22.71 -10.09
C GLN A 289 -24.88 23.94 -9.51
N GLU A 290 -23.61 24.11 -9.89
CA GLU A 290 -23.01 25.44 -10.09
C GLU A 290 -22.26 25.50 -11.43
N THR A 291 -22.64 26.45 -12.27
CA THR A 291 -22.02 26.80 -13.57
C THR A 291 -20.63 27.39 -13.38
N PRO A 292 -19.63 27.12 -14.26
CA PRO A 292 -18.29 27.65 -14.11
C PRO A 292 -18.23 29.11 -14.58
N GLY A 293 -18.27 30.05 -13.63
CA GLY A 293 -17.74 31.39 -13.82
C GLY A 293 -16.20 31.38 -13.79
N PRO A 294 -15.54 32.47 -14.25
CA PRO A 294 -14.09 32.55 -14.26
C PRO A 294 -13.54 32.32 -12.84
N SER A 295 -12.50 31.50 -12.75
CA SER A 295 -11.87 31.06 -11.52
C SER A 295 -11.48 32.24 -10.64
N ARG A 296 -12.30 32.51 -9.62
CA ARG A 296 -11.81 33.22 -8.43
C ARG A 296 -10.84 32.27 -7.76
N ALA A 297 -9.57 32.66 -7.76
CA ALA A 297 -8.56 32.09 -6.89
C ALA A 297 -9.17 31.92 -5.50
N CYS A 298 -9.09 30.71 -4.94
CA CYS A 298 -9.40 30.49 -3.54
C CYS A 298 -8.63 31.55 -2.75
N PRO A 299 -9.29 32.37 -1.91
CA PRO A 299 -8.55 33.08 -0.89
C PRO A 299 -7.76 32.01 -0.13
N PRO A 300 -6.46 32.21 0.14
CA PRO A 300 -5.81 31.40 1.14
C PRO A 300 -6.60 31.66 2.42
N GLU A 301 -7.42 30.70 2.83
CA GLU A 301 -7.82 30.64 4.22
C GLU A 301 -6.52 30.32 4.95
N MET A 302 -5.88 31.37 5.47
CA MET A 302 -4.65 31.19 6.22
C MET A 302 -4.99 30.22 7.36
N PRO A 303 -4.27 29.10 7.49
CA PRO A 303 -4.33 28.32 8.72
C PRO A 303 -4.03 29.30 9.85
N PRO A 304 -4.74 29.25 10.99
CA PRO A 304 -4.37 30.10 12.11
C PRO A 304 -2.89 29.86 12.41
N GLU A 305 -2.11 30.94 12.27
CA GLU A 305 -0.73 30.99 12.67
C GLU A 305 -0.71 30.67 14.16
N HIS A 306 -0.16 29.50 14.50
CA HIS A 306 0.04 29.01 15.87
C HIS A 306 -1.18 28.35 16.54
N TRP A 307 -1.21 27.01 16.49
CA TRP A 307 -2.01 26.19 17.40
C TRP A 307 -1.28 26.10 18.76
N GLU A 308 -1.31 27.19 19.53
CA GLU A 308 -0.80 27.16 20.90
C GLU A 308 -1.67 26.26 21.77
N GLU A 309 -1.03 25.47 22.63
CA GLU A 309 -1.70 24.75 23.70
C GLU A 309 -2.40 25.79 24.61
N ASP A 310 -3.72 25.88 24.50
CA ASP A 310 -4.51 26.76 25.36
C ASP A 310 -4.47 26.20 26.79
N ALA A 311 -4.11 27.04 27.75
CA ALA A 311 -4.07 26.72 29.18
C ALA A 311 -5.42 26.21 29.72
N SER A 312 -6.52 26.36 28.97
CA SER A 312 -7.83 25.82 29.28
C SER A 312 -7.99 24.31 29.02
N TRP A 313 -7.04 23.66 28.35
CA TRP A 313 -7.10 22.23 28.03
C TRP A 313 -6.69 21.35 29.22
N GLY A 314 -7.13 20.09 29.22
CA GLY A 314 -6.79 19.15 30.29
C GLY A 314 -5.26 18.95 30.44
N PRO A 315 -4.78 18.54 31.63
CA PRO A 315 -3.35 18.52 31.93
C PRO A 315 -2.58 17.40 31.21
N HIS A 316 -3.29 16.42 30.66
CA HIS A 316 -2.68 15.22 30.10
C HIS A 316 -2.24 15.40 28.65
N ARG A 317 -1.00 15.01 28.36
CA ARG A 317 -0.41 15.07 27.02
C ARG A 317 -0.35 13.70 26.35
N LEU A 318 -0.89 13.61 25.14
CA LEU A 318 -0.94 12.42 24.30
C LEU A 318 0.24 12.36 23.32
N ALA A 319 0.96 11.24 23.27
CA ALA A 319 1.79 10.92 22.11
C ALA A 319 1.04 9.98 21.17
N VAL A 320 0.76 10.45 19.95
CA VAL A 320 0.19 9.63 18.89
C VAL A 320 1.35 8.92 18.19
N LEU A 321 1.46 7.61 18.42
CA LEU A 321 2.55 6.76 17.94
C LEU A 321 2.10 6.04 16.67
N VAL A 322 2.64 6.47 15.53
CA VAL A 322 2.20 6.03 14.20
C VAL A 322 3.26 5.12 13.57
N PRO A 323 3.08 3.78 13.58
CA PRO A 323 4.00 2.86 12.94
C PRO A 323 3.94 3.06 11.42
N PHE A 324 5.09 3.31 10.79
CA PHE A 324 5.13 3.82 9.43
C PHE A 324 6.21 3.18 8.56
N ARG A 325 5.85 2.87 7.31
CA ARG A 325 6.74 2.60 6.18
C ARG A 325 5.95 2.71 4.88
N GLU A 326 6.39 3.55 3.95
CA GLU A 326 5.81 3.66 2.60
C GLU A 326 4.26 3.82 2.60
N ARG A 327 3.76 4.76 3.42
CA ARG A 327 2.33 5.12 3.52
C ARG A 327 2.12 6.64 3.38
N PHE A 328 2.88 7.27 2.48
CA PHE A 328 2.96 8.73 2.40
C PHE A 328 1.60 9.37 2.06
N GLU A 329 0.82 8.76 1.16
CA GLU A 329 -0.53 9.20 0.79
C GLU A 329 -1.46 9.24 2.00
N GLU A 330 -1.45 8.16 2.81
CA GLU A 330 -2.24 8.10 4.03
C GLU A 330 -1.75 9.11 5.07
N LEU A 331 -0.44 9.31 5.19
CA LEU A 331 0.15 10.29 6.11
C LEU A 331 -0.27 11.72 5.79
N LEU A 332 -0.34 12.08 4.50
CA LEU A 332 -0.77 13.40 4.05
C LEU A 332 -2.20 13.73 4.49
N VAL A 333 -3.07 12.72 4.58
CA VAL A 333 -4.44 12.87 5.09
C VAL A 333 -4.48 12.77 6.61
N PHE A 334 -3.71 11.84 7.18
CA PHE A 334 -3.71 11.50 8.60
C PHE A 334 -3.30 12.67 9.49
N VAL A 335 -2.17 13.33 9.20
CA VAL A 335 -1.58 14.34 10.10
C VAL A 335 -2.54 15.52 10.30
N PRO A 336 -3.07 16.18 9.24
CA PRO A 336 -4.06 17.24 9.40
C PRO A 336 -5.36 16.75 10.04
N HIS A 337 -5.84 15.55 9.67
CA HIS A 337 -7.08 14.98 10.19
C HIS A 337 -7.01 14.78 11.70
N MET A 338 -5.97 14.10 12.19
CA MET A 338 -5.79 13.81 13.61
C MET A 338 -5.53 15.08 14.41
N HIS A 339 -4.72 15.99 13.88
CA HIS A 339 -4.47 17.26 14.55
C HIS A 339 -5.77 18.05 14.75
N ARG A 340 -6.61 18.16 13.72
CA ARG A 340 -7.94 18.79 13.81
C ARG A 340 -8.86 18.05 14.77
N PHE A 341 -8.94 16.72 14.67
CA PHE A 341 -9.82 15.88 15.48
C PHE A 341 -9.50 16.00 16.97
N LEU A 342 -8.23 15.91 17.35
CA LEU A 342 -7.77 16.00 18.74
C LEU A 342 -7.86 17.43 19.29
N SER A 343 -7.57 18.45 18.47
CA SER A 343 -7.68 19.85 18.89
C SER A 343 -9.12 20.25 19.21
N ARG A 344 -10.09 19.80 18.40
CA ARG A 344 -11.54 20.01 18.70
C ARG A 344 -11.96 19.40 20.02
N LYS A 345 -11.36 18.25 20.36
CA LYS A 345 -11.58 17.56 21.63
C LYS A 345 -10.74 18.13 22.78
N LYS A 346 -9.96 19.19 22.54
CA LYS A 346 -9.09 19.85 23.52
C LYS A 346 -8.08 18.91 24.17
N ILE A 347 -7.51 18.01 23.37
CA ILE A 347 -6.50 17.05 23.81
C ILE A 347 -5.13 17.59 23.40
N GLN A 348 -4.25 17.84 24.37
CA GLN A 348 -2.85 18.19 24.08
C GLN A 348 -2.15 16.97 23.47
N HIS A 349 -1.54 17.12 22.30
CA HIS A 349 -1.00 15.99 21.58
C HIS A 349 0.22 16.34 20.72
N HIS A 350 1.07 15.33 20.49
CA HIS A 350 2.12 15.37 19.48
C HIS A 350 2.12 14.09 18.66
N ILE A 351 2.29 14.21 17.35
CA ILE A 351 2.28 13.08 16.41
C ILE A 351 3.72 12.65 16.11
N TYR A 352 4.05 11.39 16.42
CA TYR A 352 5.32 10.76 16.11
C TYR A 352 5.13 9.73 15.00
N VAL A 353 5.74 9.99 13.84
CA VAL A 353 5.79 9.08 12.71
C VAL A 353 7.01 8.18 12.86
N LEU A 354 6.77 6.91 13.15
CA LEU A 354 7.78 5.92 13.48
C LEU A 354 8.20 5.19 12.20
N ASN A 355 9.06 5.83 11.42
CA ASN A 355 9.44 5.39 10.08
C ASN A 355 10.51 4.29 10.16
N GLN A 356 10.15 3.05 9.84
CA GLN A 356 11.09 1.94 9.84
C GLN A 356 11.96 1.95 8.57
N VAL A 357 13.21 2.36 8.70
CA VAL A 357 14.14 2.53 7.56
C VAL A 357 15.10 1.36 7.34
N ASP A 358 15.14 0.40 8.27
CA ASP A 358 15.86 -0.87 8.04
C ASP A 358 15.20 -1.71 6.94
N HIS A 359 15.90 -2.74 6.45
CA HIS A 359 15.42 -3.63 5.39
C HIS A 359 14.75 -4.91 5.91
N PHE A 360 14.45 -5.00 7.21
CA PHE A 360 13.68 -6.13 7.74
C PHE A 360 12.20 -5.99 7.39
N ARG A 361 11.43 -7.05 7.61
CA ARG A 361 9.96 -6.99 7.49
C ARG A 361 9.42 -5.92 8.45
N PHE A 362 8.24 -5.40 8.14
CA PHE A 362 7.64 -4.36 8.97
C PHE A 362 7.32 -4.90 10.37
N ASN A 363 7.71 -4.19 11.43
CA ASN A 363 7.52 -4.60 12.83
C ASN A 363 6.80 -3.49 13.62
N ARG A 364 5.47 -3.53 13.52
CA ARG A 364 4.58 -2.56 14.19
C ARG A 364 4.85 -2.46 15.69
N ALA A 365 4.92 -3.59 16.39
CA ALA A 365 5.07 -3.63 17.84
C ALA A 365 6.42 -3.05 18.32
N ALA A 366 7.52 -3.41 17.69
CA ALA A 366 8.83 -2.87 18.04
C ALA A 366 8.90 -1.36 17.77
N LEU A 367 8.31 -0.87 16.67
CA LEU A 367 8.21 0.56 16.40
C LEU A 367 7.48 1.29 17.52
N ILE A 368 6.33 0.78 17.99
CA ILE A 368 5.63 1.40 19.12
C ILE A 368 6.52 1.45 20.36
N ASN A 369 7.26 0.38 20.69
CA ASN A 369 8.21 0.41 21.82
C ASN A 369 9.24 1.54 21.65
N VAL A 370 9.79 1.71 20.44
CA VAL A 370 10.71 2.81 20.14
C VAL A 370 10.02 4.16 20.29
N GLY A 371 8.83 4.34 19.71
CA GLY A 371 8.06 5.57 19.83
C GLY A 371 7.73 5.93 21.27
N PHE A 372 7.47 4.93 22.12
CA PHE A 372 7.29 5.14 23.55
C PHE A 372 8.55 5.71 24.21
N LEU A 373 9.70 5.10 23.97
CA LEU A 373 10.99 5.50 24.55
C LEU A 373 11.44 6.88 24.04
N GLU A 374 11.12 7.19 22.79
CA GLU A 374 11.55 8.41 22.11
C GLU A 374 10.56 9.58 22.21
N SER A 375 9.35 9.31 22.70
CA SER A 375 8.36 10.35 22.99
C SER A 375 8.82 11.25 24.14
N SER A 376 8.39 12.52 24.13
CA SER A 376 8.70 13.48 25.18
C SER A 376 8.46 12.92 26.60
N ASN A 377 9.35 13.26 27.53
CA ASN A 377 9.19 12.93 28.95
C ASN A 377 7.92 13.57 29.55
N SER A 378 7.43 14.66 28.97
CA SER A 378 6.19 15.33 29.41
C SER A 378 4.91 14.66 28.91
N THR A 379 4.99 13.59 28.14
CA THR A 379 3.82 12.82 27.68
C THR A 379 3.35 11.88 28.79
N ASP A 380 2.06 11.87 29.08
CA ASP A 380 1.46 11.03 30.15
C ASP A 380 0.90 9.71 29.62
N TYR A 381 0.46 9.70 28.37
CA TYR A 381 -0.17 8.54 27.74
C TYR A 381 0.08 8.50 26.23
N ILE A 382 -0.09 7.31 25.66
CA ILE A 382 0.17 7.03 24.25
C ILE A 382 -1.11 6.54 23.56
N ALA A 383 -1.21 6.81 22.25
CA ALA A 383 -2.13 6.14 21.35
C ALA A 383 -1.30 5.40 20.30
N MET A 384 -1.36 4.07 20.30
CA MET A 384 -0.89 3.28 19.16
C MET A 384 -1.91 3.43 18.05
N HIS A 385 -1.52 4.02 16.93
CA HIS A 385 -2.47 4.47 15.94
C HIS A 385 -2.04 4.14 14.52
N ASP A 386 -2.81 3.29 13.85
CA ASP A 386 -2.58 2.97 12.44
C ASP A 386 -2.82 4.23 11.57
N VAL A 387 -1.94 4.48 10.60
CA VAL A 387 -1.95 5.69 9.77
C VAL A 387 -3.13 5.76 8.81
N ASP A 388 -3.73 4.61 8.49
CA ASP A 388 -4.81 4.47 7.51
C ASP A 388 -6.21 4.38 8.17
N LEU A 389 -6.33 4.52 9.50
CA LEU A 389 -7.60 4.37 10.21
C LEU A 389 -8.04 5.69 10.86
N LEU A 390 -8.86 6.48 10.18
CA LEU A 390 -9.25 7.82 10.63
C LEU A 390 -10.55 7.80 11.45
N PRO A 391 -10.59 8.36 12.68
CA PRO A 391 -11.83 8.49 13.44
C PRO A 391 -12.75 9.54 12.80
N LEU A 392 -14.02 9.19 12.61
CA LEU A 392 -15.05 10.10 12.07
C LEU A 392 -16.05 10.57 13.12
N ASN A 393 -16.16 9.85 14.24
CA ASN A 393 -17.10 10.16 15.31
C ASN A 393 -16.39 10.85 16.47
N GLU A 394 -16.80 12.08 16.79
CA GLU A 394 -16.23 12.89 17.88
C GLU A 394 -16.55 12.32 19.28
N ASP A 395 -17.52 11.40 19.42
CA ASP A 395 -17.85 10.72 20.68
C ASP A 395 -16.81 9.66 21.08
N LEU A 396 -15.87 9.31 20.19
CA LEU A 396 -14.78 8.40 20.53
C LEU A 396 -13.87 9.04 21.59
N ASP A 397 -13.66 8.33 22.68
CA ASP A 397 -12.81 8.82 23.77
C ASP A 397 -11.33 8.64 23.45
N TYR A 398 -10.61 9.76 23.38
CA TYR A 398 -9.16 9.84 23.23
C TYR A 398 -8.50 10.46 24.47
N GLY A 399 -9.28 10.67 25.54
CA GLY A 399 -8.80 11.22 26.81
C GLY A 399 -7.85 10.26 27.53
N PHE A 400 -7.36 10.71 28.68
CA PHE A 400 -6.40 9.95 29.48
C PHE A 400 -7.04 8.66 30.04
N PRO A 401 -6.51 7.47 29.70
CA PRO A 401 -7.12 6.19 30.05
C PRO A 401 -6.71 5.74 31.47
N GLU A 402 -7.20 6.45 32.48
CA GLU A 402 -6.83 6.23 33.89
C GLU A 402 -7.20 4.82 34.40
N ALA A 403 -8.40 4.33 34.08
CA ALA A 403 -8.92 3.07 34.60
C ALA A 403 -8.22 1.82 34.00
N GLY A 404 -7.59 1.95 32.84
CA GLY A 404 -6.97 0.85 32.11
C GLY A 404 -6.90 1.11 30.60
N PRO A 405 -6.22 0.25 29.83
CA PRO A 405 -6.10 0.40 28.38
C PRO A 405 -7.45 0.59 27.69
N PHE A 406 -7.54 1.59 26.82
CA PHE A 406 -8.77 1.97 26.12
C PHE A 406 -8.64 1.71 24.61
N HIS A 407 -9.40 0.73 24.12
CA HIS A 407 -9.36 0.29 22.72
C HIS A 407 -10.43 1.02 21.90
N VAL A 408 -10.00 2.10 21.23
CA VAL A 408 -10.87 2.96 20.41
C VAL A 408 -11.41 2.20 19.20
N ALA A 409 -10.56 1.45 18.49
CA ALA A 409 -10.93 0.69 17.30
C ALA A 409 -11.65 -0.63 17.63
N SER A 410 -12.65 -0.58 18.50
CA SER A 410 -13.43 -1.74 18.99
C SER A 410 -13.86 -2.69 17.86
N PRO A 411 -13.92 -4.02 18.09
CA PRO A 411 -14.38 -4.97 17.08
C PRO A 411 -15.80 -4.70 16.56
N GLU A 412 -16.64 -4.03 17.36
CA GLU A 412 -18.00 -3.62 16.99
C GLU A 412 -18.02 -2.41 16.03
N LEU A 413 -16.91 -1.67 15.96
CA LEU A 413 -16.78 -0.42 15.19
C LEU A 413 -15.79 -0.54 14.03
N HIS A 414 -14.81 -1.44 14.13
CA HIS A 414 -13.78 -1.64 13.12
C HIS A 414 -14.40 -2.23 11.84
N PRO A 415 -14.04 -1.75 10.63
CA PRO A 415 -14.63 -2.21 9.37
C PRO A 415 -14.24 -3.64 8.91
N LEU A 416 -13.39 -4.37 9.66
CA LEU A 416 -12.78 -5.63 9.18
C LEU A 416 -12.63 -6.68 10.28
N TYR A 417 -12.18 -6.29 11.48
CA TYR A 417 -11.86 -7.22 12.56
C TYR A 417 -12.93 -7.18 13.66
N HIS A 418 -13.63 -8.31 13.86
CA HIS A 418 -14.82 -8.37 14.74
C HIS A 418 -14.68 -9.36 15.91
N TYR A 419 -13.51 -9.96 16.11
CA TYR A 419 -13.30 -10.95 17.16
C TYR A 419 -13.04 -10.29 18.52
N LYS A 420 -13.52 -10.92 19.60
CA LYS A 420 -13.61 -10.29 20.94
C LYS A 420 -12.27 -9.82 21.51
N THR A 421 -11.17 -10.53 21.24
CA THR A 421 -9.84 -10.24 21.78
C THR A 421 -9.02 -9.28 20.91
N TYR A 422 -9.58 -8.78 19.80
CA TYR A 422 -8.90 -7.84 18.92
C TYR A 422 -8.60 -6.53 19.65
N VAL A 423 -7.35 -6.08 19.55
CA VAL A 423 -6.84 -4.84 20.16
C VAL A 423 -5.91 -4.04 19.22
N GLY A 424 -6.00 -4.30 17.91
CA GLY A 424 -5.25 -3.58 16.87
C GLY A 424 -5.90 -2.26 16.46
N GLY A 425 -5.41 -1.62 15.40
CA GLY A 425 -5.94 -0.33 14.95
C GLY A 425 -5.53 0.81 15.88
N ILE A 426 -6.38 1.14 16.84
CA ILE A 426 -6.21 2.29 17.74
C ILE A 426 -6.42 1.87 19.20
N LEU A 427 -5.36 1.96 20.00
CA LEU A 427 -5.34 1.55 21.41
C LEU A 427 -4.54 2.53 22.26
N LEU A 428 -5.16 3.02 23.33
CA LEU A 428 -4.61 4.02 24.25
C LEU A 428 -4.19 3.38 25.58
N LEU A 429 -3.05 3.82 26.11
CA LEU A 429 -2.57 3.43 27.43
C LEU A 429 -1.85 4.59 28.11
N SER A 430 -1.99 4.71 29.43
CA SER A 430 -1.07 5.54 30.23
C SER A 430 0.35 4.99 30.11
N LYS A 431 1.36 5.86 30.27
CA LYS A 431 2.75 5.41 30.24
C LYS A 431 3.03 4.34 31.30
N GLN A 432 2.41 4.49 32.47
CA GLN A 432 2.48 3.53 33.57
C GLN A 432 1.93 2.15 33.16
N HIS A 433 0.75 2.09 32.53
CA HIS A 433 0.18 0.82 32.08
C HIS A 433 1.02 0.16 30.99
N TYR A 434 1.55 0.94 30.04
CA TYR A 434 2.41 0.40 29.00
C TYR A 434 3.72 -0.18 29.57
N GLN A 435 4.33 0.51 30.55
CA GLN A 435 5.50 0.01 31.28
C GLN A 435 5.18 -1.25 32.10
N LEU A 436 4.02 -1.31 32.75
CA LEU A 436 3.58 -2.49 33.52
C LEU A 436 3.47 -3.74 32.62
N CYS A 437 3.08 -3.57 31.36
CA CYS A 437 3.06 -4.64 30.37
C CYS A 437 4.44 -4.98 29.77
N ASN A 438 5.51 -4.25 30.15
CA ASN A 438 6.80 -4.25 29.44
C ASN A 438 6.62 -4.00 27.93
N GLY A 439 5.73 -3.07 27.56
CA GLY A 439 5.37 -2.79 26.17
C GLY A 439 4.95 -4.01 25.35
N MET A 440 5.13 -3.92 24.03
CA MET A 440 4.77 -4.99 23.09
C MET A 440 5.94 -5.95 22.84
N SER A 441 5.69 -7.17 22.37
CA SER A 441 6.77 -8.08 21.96
C SER A 441 7.50 -7.58 20.71
N ASN A 442 8.83 -7.68 20.68
CA ASN A 442 9.66 -7.32 19.52
C ASN A 442 9.74 -8.42 18.45
N ARG A 443 9.14 -9.60 18.70
CA ARG A 443 9.36 -10.82 17.90
C ARG A 443 8.46 -10.94 16.66
N PHE A 444 7.52 -10.01 16.49
CA PHE A 444 6.50 -10.05 15.44
C PHE A 444 6.92 -9.24 14.21
N TRP A 445 7.54 -9.93 13.25
CA TRP A 445 7.96 -9.37 11.97
C TRP A 445 6.99 -9.76 10.84
N GLY A 446 6.45 -8.79 10.13
CA GLY A 446 5.36 -8.96 9.17
C GLY A 446 3.98 -8.76 9.79
N TRP A 447 2.92 -9.00 9.02
CA TRP A 447 1.56 -8.68 9.46
C TRP A 447 0.98 -9.71 10.44
N GLY A 448 0.51 -9.23 11.60
CA GLY A 448 -0.46 -9.86 12.49
C GLY A 448 0.10 -10.62 13.70
N ARG A 449 -0.77 -10.78 14.72
CA ARG A 449 -0.58 -11.47 16.01
C ARG A 449 0.15 -10.70 17.10
N GLU A 450 0.76 -9.57 16.79
CA GLU A 450 1.43 -8.74 17.79
C GLU A 450 0.41 -8.08 18.75
N ASP A 451 -0.77 -7.75 18.24
CA ASP A 451 -1.92 -7.25 18.98
C ASP A 451 -2.54 -8.33 19.88
N ASP A 452 -2.74 -9.54 19.37
CA ASP A 452 -3.23 -10.69 20.14
C ASP A 452 -2.28 -11.06 21.31
N GLU A 453 -0.97 -10.93 21.10
CA GLU A 453 0.02 -11.11 22.15
C GLU A 453 -0.04 -9.99 23.18
N PHE A 454 -0.15 -8.74 22.74
CA PHE A 454 -0.28 -7.60 23.64
C PHE A 454 -1.56 -7.65 24.49
N TYR A 455 -2.68 -8.12 23.94
CA TYR A 455 -3.89 -8.40 24.71
C TYR A 455 -3.62 -9.36 25.88
N ARG A 456 -2.81 -10.41 25.66
CA ARG A 456 -2.42 -11.35 26.72
C ARG A 456 -1.51 -10.68 27.75
N ARG A 457 -0.64 -9.75 27.37
CA ARG A 457 0.16 -8.94 28.32
C ARG A 457 -0.71 -8.03 29.18
N ILE A 458 -1.69 -7.36 28.59
CA ILE A 458 -2.67 -6.53 29.33
C ILE A 458 -3.37 -7.38 30.40
N LYS A 459 -3.88 -8.56 30.01
CA LYS A 459 -4.52 -9.48 30.97
C LYS A 459 -3.55 -10.05 31.99
N GLY A 460 -2.33 -10.39 31.59
CA GLY A 460 -1.29 -10.90 32.48
C GLY A 460 -0.83 -9.87 33.53
N ALA A 461 -0.89 -8.58 33.20
CA ALA A 461 -0.63 -7.47 34.11
C ALA A 461 -1.81 -7.13 35.04
N GLY A 462 -2.93 -7.86 34.95
CA GLY A 462 -4.13 -7.60 35.75
C GLY A 462 -4.94 -6.38 35.30
N LEU A 463 -4.67 -5.84 34.10
CA LEU A 463 -5.35 -4.65 33.60
C LEU A 463 -6.69 -4.99 32.93
N GLN A 464 -7.67 -4.13 33.15
CA GLN A 464 -8.97 -4.20 32.46
C GLN A 464 -8.90 -3.42 31.14
N LEU A 465 -9.44 -4.03 30.07
CA LEU A 465 -9.54 -3.41 28.76
C LEU A 465 -10.92 -2.73 28.65
N PHE A 466 -10.93 -1.48 28.25
CA PHE A 466 -12.13 -0.67 28.02
C PHE A 466 -12.33 -0.40 26.53
N ARG A 467 -13.57 -0.14 26.12
CA ARG A 467 -13.97 0.15 24.74
C ARG A 467 -15.07 1.21 24.73
N PRO A 468 -15.26 1.95 23.63
CA PRO A 468 -16.38 2.87 23.48
C PRO A 468 -17.72 2.17 23.70
N SER A 469 -18.66 2.88 24.35
CA SER A 469 -20.03 2.43 24.55
C SER A 469 -20.99 3.49 24.01
N GLY A 470 -22.18 3.09 23.56
CA GLY A 470 -23.17 4.03 23.02
C GLY A 470 -22.88 4.59 21.63
N ILE A 471 -21.84 4.11 20.92
CA ILE A 471 -21.51 4.56 19.57
C ILE A 471 -22.49 3.97 18.55
N THR A 472 -23.16 4.81 17.76
CA THR A 472 -24.21 4.42 16.81
C THR A 472 -23.77 4.38 15.35
N THR A 473 -22.56 4.87 15.04
CA THR A 473 -22.03 4.97 13.67
C THR A 473 -21.62 3.64 13.05
N GLY A 474 -21.60 2.54 13.83
CA GLY A 474 -21.30 1.18 13.36
C GLY A 474 -19.96 1.09 12.63
N TYR A 475 -19.90 0.39 11.50
CA TYR A 475 -18.67 0.25 10.70
C TYR A 475 -18.24 1.51 9.93
N LYS A 476 -19.04 2.59 9.99
CA LYS A 476 -18.68 3.92 9.46
C LYS A 476 -18.07 4.83 10.52
N THR A 477 -17.79 4.29 11.71
CA THR A 477 -17.11 5.04 12.78
C THR A 477 -15.70 5.46 12.38
N PHE A 478 -15.06 4.68 11.52
CA PHE A 478 -13.73 4.95 10.99
C PHE A 478 -13.74 4.98 9.47
N HIS A 479 -12.92 5.84 8.88
CA HIS A 479 -12.54 5.74 7.48
C HIS A 479 -11.23 4.96 7.39
N HIS A 480 -11.26 3.80 6.74
CA HIS A 480 -10.10 2.93 6.58
C HIS A 480 -9.54 3.07 5.15
N LEU A 481 -8.53 3.92 5.00
CA LEU A 481 -7.83 4.26 3.75
C LEU A 481 -6.87 3.15 3.32
N HIS A 482 -7.43 1.98 3.03
CA HIS A 482 -6.63 0.79 2.76
C HIS A 482 -7.18 0.03 1.56
N ASP A 483 -6.61 0.27 0.38
CA ASP A 483 -6.82 -0.58 -0.78
C ASP A 483 -5.97 -1.87 -0.61
N PRO A 484 -6.58 -3.06 -0.47
CA PRO A 484 -5.85 -4.30 -0.24
C PRO A 484 -5.03 -4.78 -1.46
N ALA A 485 -5.34 -4.29 -2.66
CA ALA A 485 -4.57 -4.60 -3.88
C ALA A 485 -3.27 -3.77 -3.93
N TRP A 486 -3.35 -2.49 -3.54
CA TRP A 486 -2.20 -1.57 -3.48
C TRP A 486 -1.36 -1.81 -2.22
N ARG A 487 -1.99 -1.80 -1.04
CA ARG A 487 -1.34 -1.97 0.27
C ARG A 487 -1.37 -3.42 0.71
N LYS A 488 -0.64 -4.28 0.00
CA LYS A 488 -0.56 -5.72 0.30
C LYS A 488 -0.03 -5.96 1.72
N ARG A 489 -0.78 -6.73 2.51
CA ARG A 489 -0.34 -7.17 3.83
C ARG A 489 0.70 -8.27 3.70
N ASP A 490 1.82 -8.12 4.40
CA ASP A 490 2.86 -9.15 4.46
C ASP A 490 2.45 -10.31 5.40
N GLN A 491 1.60 -11.18 4.91
CA GLN A 491 1.02 -12.30 5.67
C GLN A 491 1.87 -13.58 5.61
N LYS A 492 2.97 -13.60 4.83
CA LYS A 492 3.81 -14.79 4.66
C LYS A 492 4.31 -15.28 6.02
N ARG A 493 4.23 -16.58 6.29
CA ARG A 493 4.76 -17.20 7.51
C ARG A 493 5.99 -18.02 7.16
N ILE A 494 7.12 -17.72 7.79
CA ILE A 494 8.42 -18.31 7.45
C ILE A 494 8.82 -19.32 8.53
N ALA A 495 8.96 -20.59 8.15
CA ALA A 495 9.42 -21.68 9.01
C ALA A 495 8.74 -21.69 10.41
N ALA A 496 9.53 -21.57 11.47
CA ALA A 496 9.08 -21.61 12.87
C ALA A 496 8.09 -20.47 13.24
N GLN A 497 8.02 -19.39 12.46
CA GLN A 497 7.14 -18.25 12.74
C GLN A 497 5.67 -18.69 12.91
N LYS A 498 5.24 -19.72 12.17
CA LYS A 498 3.86 -20.22 12.23
C LYS A 498 3.50 -20.76 13.62
N GLN A 499 4.45 -21.39 14.32
CA GLN A 499 4.26 -21.86 15.70
C GLN A 499 4.55 -20.77 16.72
N GLU A 500 5.63 -19.99 16.53
CA GLU A 500 6.10 -19.00 17.51
C GLU A 500 5.09 -17.85 17.72
N GLN A 501 4.32 -17.45 16.70
CA GLN A 501 3.35 -16.36 16.79
C GLN A 501 2.22 -16.57 17.81
N PHE A 502 2.00 -17.81 18.28
CA PHE A 502 0.97 -18.12 19.27
C PHE A 502 1.50 -18.20 20.70
N LYS A 503 2.82 -18.15 20.90
CA LYS A 503 3.41 -18.14 22.23
C LYS A 503 3.30 -16.74 22.84
N VAL A 504 3.32 -16.68 24.17
CA VAL A 504 3.46 -15.40 24.89
C VAL A 504 4.96 -15.17 25.03
N ASP A 505 5.43 -14.01 24.63
CA ASP A 505 6.82 -13.61 24.82
C ASP A 505 6.95 -13.05 26.24
N ARG A 506 7.51 -13.83 27.16
CA ARG A 506 7.69 -13.42 28.56
C ARG A 506 9.00 -12.70 28.84
N GLU A 507 9.94 -12.77 27.89
CA GLU A 507 11.31 -12.31 28.08
C GLU A 507 11.53 -10.97 27.39
N GLY A 508 10.95 -10.78 26.21
CA GLY A 508 11.12 -9.58 25.40
C GLY A 508 10.09 -8.49 25.65
N GLY A 509 10.42 -7.26 25.26
CA GLY A 509 9.48 -6.15 25.29
C GLY A 509 10.15 -4.78 25.16
N LEU A 510 9.55 -3.79 25.81
CA LEU A 510 10.04 -2.42 25.88
C LEU A 510 11.50 -2.33 26.37
N ASN A 511 11.85 -3.10 27.40
CA ASN A 511 13.19 -3.10 27.99
C ASN A 511 14.25 -3.86 27.16
N THR A 512 13.86 -4.60 26.12
CA THR A 512 14.79 -5.38 25.30
C THR A 512 14.78 -4.99 23.82
N VAL A 513 13.98 -4.00 23.42
CA VAL A 513 13.98 -3.51 22.04
C VAL A 513 15.36 -2.97 21.70
N LYS A 514 15.91 -3.42 20.58
CA LYS A 514 17.22 -3.00 20.08
C LYS A 514 17.00 -2.16 18.82
N TYR A 515 17.44 -0.91 18.86
CA TYR A 515 17.23 0.03 17.78
C TYR A 515 18.25 1.17 17.82
N HIS A 516 18.27 1.95 16.74
CA HIS A 516 18.96 3.22 16.61
C HIS A 516 18.04 4.20 15.87
N VAL A 517 17.98 5.45 16.34
CA VAL A 517 17.32 6.54 15.61
C VAL A 517 18.34 7.17 14.67
N ASP A 518 18.17 6.93 13.38
CA ASP A 518 19.05 7.45 12.33
C ASP A 518 18.93 8.95 12.15
N SER A 519 17.70 9.45 12.14
CA SER A 519 17.43 10.87 12.01
C SER A 519 16.08 11.25 12.63
N ARG A 520 15.98 12.51 13.04
CA ARG A 520 14.74 13.14 13.53
C ARG A 520 14.44 14.34 12.68
N THR A 521 13.26 14.37 12.09
CA THR A 521 12.85 15.46 11.18
C THR A 521 11.53 16.02 11.65
N ALA A 522 11.49 17.33 11.90
CA ALA A 522 10.24 18.05 12.06
C ALA A 522 9.57 18.16 10.69
N LEU A 523 8.32 17.72 10.60
CA LEU A 523 7.52 17.77 9.38
C LEU A 523 6.24 18.55 9.68
N SER A 524 5.78 19.34 8.71
CA SER A 524 4.47 19.98 8.77
C SER A 524 3.69 19.57 7.52
N VAL A 525 2.48 19.06 7.73
CA VAL A 525 1.57 18.66 6.64
C VAL A 525 0.34 19.55 6.75
N GLY A 526 0.11 20.41 5.76
CA GLY A 526 -1.03 21.34 5.78
C GLY A 526 -1.06 22.24 7.03
N GLY A 527 0.10 22.60 7.57
CA GLY A 527 0.24 23.38 8.81
C GLY A 527 0.18 22.56 10.11
N ALA A 528 -0.23 21.30 10.07
CA ALA A 528 -0.24 20.42 11.25
C ALA A 528 1.16 19.82 11.48
N PRO A 529 1.76 20.01 12.68
CA PRO A 529 3.11 19.54 12.96
C PRO A 529 3.15 18.05 13.33
N CYS A 530 4.22 17.36 12.93
CA CYS A 530 4.57 16.03 13.41
C CYS A 530 6.10 15.85 13.44
N THR A 531 6.58 14.80 14.10
CA THR A 531 8.00 14.43 14.10
C THR A 531 8.17 13.07 13.47
N VAL A 532 9.01 13.00 12.43
CA VAL A 532 9.42 11.75 11.81
C VAL A 532 10.68 11.24 12.50
N LEU A 533 10.62 10.02 13.02
CA LEU A 533 11.75 9.29 13.57
C LEU A 533 12.11 8.19 12.56
N ASN A 534 13.28 8.32 11.93
CA ASN A 534 13.82 7.25 11.09
C ASN A 534 14.48 6.22 12.00
N ILE A 535 13.87 5.04 12.11
CA ILE A 535 14.21 4.01 13.07
C ILE A 535 14.84 2.82 12.34
N MET A 536 16.05 2.47 12.76
CA MET A 536 16.73 1.23 12.40
C MET A 536 16.51 0.22 13.52
N LEU A 537 15.67 -0.78 13.30
CA LEU A 537 15.50 -1.90 14.23
C LEU A 537 16.60 -2.93 14.03
N ASP A 538 17.12 -3.49 15.12
CA ASP A 538 18.01 -4.63 15.07
C ASP A 538 17.20 -5.94 15.09
N CYS A 539 17.71 -6.95 14.38
CA CYS A 539 17.14 -8.28 14.38
C CYS A 539 18.20 -9.32 14.76
N ASP A 540 17.96 -9.99 15.88
CA ASP A 540 18.63 -11.24 16.19
C ASP A 540 18.06 -12.37 15.32
N LYS A 541 18.73 -12.64 14.20
CA LYS A 541 18.35 -13.71 13.25
C LYS A 541 18.41 -15.10 13.85
N THR A 542 19.10 -15.30 14.99
CA THR A 542 19.10 -16.60 15.67
C THR A 542 17.79 -16.81 16.43
N ALA A 543 17.27 -15.76 17.07
CA ALA A 543 16.03 -15.80 17.84
C ALA A 543 14.78 -15.64 16.96
N THR A 544 14.83 -14.76 15.97
CA THR A 544 13.71 -14.42 15.07
C THR A 544 14.16 -14.41 13.60
N PRO A 545 14.54 -15.55 13.01
CA PRO A 545 15.02 -15.62 11.63
C PRO A 545 14.01 -15.12 10.58
N TRP A 546 12.72 -15.11 10.93
CA TRP A 546 11.64 -14.61 10.06
C TRP A 546 11.58 -13.09 9.94
N CYS A 547 12.51 -12.33 10.53
CA CYS A 547 12.63 -10.89 10.32
C CYS A 547 13.10 -10.52 8.91
N THR A 548 13.78 -11.45 8.22
CA THR A 548 14.13 -11.34 6.81
C THR A 548 13.28 -12.28 5.97
N PHE A 549 13.11 -11.98 4.69
CA PHE A 549 12.69 -12.99 3.71
C PHE A 549 13.88 -13.94 3.52
N GLY A 550 13.77 -15.13 4.12
CA GLY A 550 14.83 -16.15 4.09
C GLY A 550 15.18 -16.64 2.70
#